data_AF-A0A8T3R0J5-F1
#
_entry.id   AF-A0A8T3R0J5-F1
#
_cell.length_a   1.000
_cell.length_b   1.000
_cell.length_c   1.000
_cell.angle_alpha   90.00
_cell.angle_beta   90.00
_cell.angle_gamma   90.00
#
_symmetry.space_group_name_H-M   'P 1'
#
loop_
_entity.id
_entity.type
_entity.pdbx_description
1 polymer ?
#
loop_
_entity_poly.entity_id
_entity_poly.type
_entity_poly.pdbx_seq_one_letter_code
_entity_poly.pdbx_strand_id
1 'polypeptide(L)'
;MPDRDPDLLLADLDPAQRTAVTITSGPLRILAGAGSGKTRVISRRVAYALAMDVIRPRDVLVVTFTDKAAGEMRSRLAELGCRGVMAATFHAAALRQLRHFWPRIHGTDPPAILDSKVPILAPLAAGLPGGYRYLAVRDL
;
A
#
# COMPACT_ATOMS: atom_id res chain seq x y z
N MET A 1 11.76 -23.80 0.89
CA MET A 1 10.42 -23.22 0.60
C MET A 1 9.72 -24.22 -0.31
N PRO A 2 8.42 -24.54 -0.16
CA PRO A 2 7.80 -25.52 -1.05
C PRO A 2 7.94 -25.04 -2.49
N ASP A 3 8.25 -25.97 -3.39
CA ASP A 3 8.24 -25.84 -4.85
C ASP A 3 7.07 -24.98 -5.29
N ARG A 4 7.33 -23.72 -5.64
CA ARG A 4 6.39 -22.97 -6.47
C ARG A 4 6.89 -23.12 -7.87
N ASP A 5 6.29 -24.05 -8.61
CA ASP A 5 6.51 -24.12 -10.04
C ASP A 5 6.12 -22.77 -10.67
N PRO A 6 7.09 -21.99 -11.19
CA PRO A 6 6.81 -20.70 -11.79
C PRO A 6 5.89 -20.81 -13.00
N ASP A 7 5.85 -21.95 -13.68
CA ASP A 7 5.03 -22.14 -14.88
C ASP A 7 3.53 -22.24 -14.54
N LEU A 8 3.17 -22.85 -13.41
CA LEU A 8 1.80 -22.83 -12.90
C LEU A 8 1.31 -21.41 -12.59
N LEU A 9 2.24 -20.49 -12.26
CA LEU A 9 1.89 -19.09 -12.03
C LEU A 9 1.50 -18.35 -13.32
N LEU A 10 1.87 -18.90 -14.49
CA LEU A 10 1.68 -18.27 -15.80
C LEU A 10 0.65 -18.98 -16.69
N ALA A 11 0.13 -20.14 -16.29
CA ALA A 11 -0.66 -21.03 -17.14
C ALA A 11 -1.99 -20.42 -17.64
N ASP A 12 -2.67 -19.60 -16.84
CA ASP A 12 -3.99 -19.02 -17.12
C ASP A 12 -3.93 -17.54 -17.56
N LEU A 13 -2.74 -17.06 -17.93
CA LEU A 13 -2.50 -15.66 -18.31
C LEU A 13 -2.47 -15.51 -19.83
N ASP A 14 -3.09 -14.43 -20.31
CA ASP A 14 -2.90 -14.01 -21.70
C ASP A 14 -1.45 -13.52 -21.94
N PRO A 15 -1.01 -13.36 -23.20
CA PRO A 15 0.38 -12.96 -23.49
C PRO A 15 0.83 -11.64 -22.84
N ALA A 16 -0.07 -10.65 -22.73
CA ALA A 16 0.26 -9.35 -22.15
C ALA A 16 0.39 -9.45 -20.63
N GLN A 17 -0.50 -10.20 -19.98
CA GLN A 17 -0.43 -10.49 -18.55
C GLN A 17 0.80 -11.33 -18.20
N ARG A 18 1.12 -12.36 -18.99
CA ARG A 18 2.33 -13.17 -18.81
C ARG A 18 3.57 -12.28 -18.86
N THR A 19 3.67 -11.41 -19.87
CA THR A 19 4.77 -10.44 -20.00
C THR A 19 4.88 -9.55 -18.76
N ALA A 20 3.75 -9.02 -18.27
CA ALA A 20 3.75 -8.17 -17.08
C ALA A 20 4.17 -8.92 -15.80
N VAL A 21 3.86 -10.21 -15.69
CA VAL A 21 4.24 -11.07 -14.55
C VAL A 21 5.72 -11.46 -14.60
N THR A 22 6.27 -11.74 -15.79
CA THR A 22 7.67 -12.19 -15.95
C THR A 22 8.70 -11.07 -15.86
N ILE A 23 8.29 -9.80 -15.98
CA ILE A 23 9.19 -8.66 -15.72
C ILE A 23 9.35 -8.52 -14.19
N THR A 24 10.38 -9.16 -13.64
CA THR A 24 10.65 -9.18 -12.19
C THR A 24 11.56 -8.06 -11.71
N SER A 25 12.19 -7.34 -12.63
CA SER A 25 13.21 -6.33 -12.34
C SER A 25 12.86 -4.99 -12.98
N GLY A 26 13.27 -3.90 -12.32
CA GLY A 26 13.09 -2.54 -12.81
C GLY A 26 11.64 -2.01 -12.79
N PRO A 27 11.45 -0.74 -13.17
CA PRO A 27 10.13 -0.11 -13.21
C PRO A 27 9.23 -0.73 -14.27
N LEU A 28 7.95 -0.97 -13.93
CA LEU A 28 6.92 -1.42 -14.87
C LEU A 28 5.62 -0.65 -14.62
N ARG A 29 5.02 -0.13 -15.70
CA ARG A 29 3.70 0.49 -15.70
C ARG A 29 2.71 -0.37 -16.47
N ILE A 30 1.63 -0.78 -15.83
CA ILE A 30 0.54 -1.57 -16.46
C ILE A 30 -0.63 -0.63 -16.73
N LEU A 31 -0.94 -0.41 -18.00
CA LEU A 31 -2.12 0.34 -18.44
C LEU A 31 -3.20 -0.66 -18.84
N ALA A 32 -4.31 -0.70 -18.11
CA ALA A 32 -5.36 -1.67 -18.40
C ALA A 32 -6.76 -1.19 -18.03
N GLY A 33 -7.75 -1.51 -18.86
CA GLY A 33 -9.16 -1.19 -18.66
C GLY A 33 -9.80 -1.94 -17.49
N ALA A 34 -11.04 -1.61 -17.13
CA ALA A 34 -11.81 -2.38 -16.14
C ALA A 34 -11.93 -3.86 -16.56
N GLY A 35 -11.99 -4.79 -15.61
CA GLY A 35 -12.14 -6.24 -15.89
C GLY A 35 -10.91 -6.95 -16.47
N SER A 36 -9.84 -6.26 -16.87
CA SER A 36 -8.62 -6.83 -17.48
C SER A 36 -7.73 -7.69 -16.56
N GLY A 37 -8.15 -7.99 -15.33
CA GLY A 37 -7.37 -8.81 -14.40
C GLY A 37 -6.17 -8.10 -13.75
N LYS A 38 -6.13 -6.75 -13.69
CA LYS A 38 -5.04 -5.98 -13.04
C LYS A 38 -4.60 -6.55 -11.69
N THR A 39 -5.55 -6.83 -10.81
CA THR A 39 -5.28 -7.35 -9.47
C THR A 39 -4.68 -8.76 -9.52
N ARG A 40 -5.12 -9.61 -10.45
CA ARG A 40 -4.54 -10.93 -10.72
C ARG A 40 -3.08 -10.79 -11.13
N VAL A 41 -2.79 -9.92 -12.11
CA VAL A 41 -1.43 -9.65 -12.58
C VAL A 41 -0.51 -9.19 -11.45
N ILE A 42 -0.95 -8.24 -10.61
CA ILE A 42 -0.13 -7.75 -9.49
C ILE A 42 0.24 -8.90 -8.53
N SER A 43 -0.74 -9.71 -8.11
CA SER A 43 -0.50 -10.81 -7.18
C SER A 43 0.38 -11.92 -7.79
N ARG A 44 0.14 -12.29 -9.05
CA ARG A 44 0.93 -13.30 -9.79
C ARG A 44 2.36 -12.83 -9.99
N ARG A 45 2.58 -11.53 -10.27
CA ARG A 45 3.93 -10.94 -10.41
C ARG A 45 4.74 -11.06 -9.13
N VAL A 46 4.13 -10.75 -7.98
CA VAL A 46 4.80 -10.95 -6.68
C VAL A 46 5.11 -12.43 -6.45
N ALA A 47 4.14 -13.31 -6.68
CA ALA A 47 4.33 -14.75 -6.49
C ALA A 47 5.44 -15.31 -7.40
N TYR A 48 5.48 -14.87 -8.65
CA TYR A 48 6.47 -15.29 -9.64
C TYR A 48 7.87 -14.81 -9.27
N ALA A 49 8.04 -13.54 -8.89
CA ALA A 49 9.33 -13.02 -8.46
C ALA A 49 9.86 -13.72 -7.19
N LEU A 50 8.97 -14.13 -6.28
CA LEU A 50 9.33 -14.94 -5.11
C LEU A 50 9.69 -16.39 -5.49
N ALA A 51 8.98 -16.98 -6.46
CA ALA A 51 9.25 -18.35 -6.93
C ALA A 51 10.59 -18.45 -7.67
N MET A 52 10.96 -17.38 -8.39
CA MET A 52 12.23 -17.23 -9.09
C MET A 52 13.39 -16.76 -8.18
N ASP A 53 13.16 -16.69 -6.86
CA ASP A 53 14.14 -16.22 -5.86
C ASP A 53 14.76 -14.83 -6.14
N VAL A 54 14.03 -13.97 -6.86
CA VAL A 54 14.48 -12.61 -7.22
C VAL A 54 14.31 -11.65 -6.03
N ILE A 55 13.31 -11.89 -5.19
CA ILE A 55 12.98 -11.07 -4.01
C ILE A 55 12.60 -11.99 -2.85
N ARG A 56 12.64 -11.47 -1.61
CA ARG A 56 12.14 -12.18 -0.43
C ARG A 56 10.80 -11.59 0.00
N PRO A 57 9.89 -12.36 0.66
CA PRO A 57 8.56 -11.86 1.03
C PRO A 57 8.58 -10.55 1.83
N ARG A 58 9.54 -10.41 2.75
CA ARG A 58 9.73 -9.25 3.62
C ARG A 58 10.16 -7.97 2.89
N ASP A 59 10.69 -8.10 1.67
CA ASP A 59 11.18 -6.99 0.87
C ASP A 59 10.08 -6.41 -0.05
N VAL A 60 8.86 -6.96 0.01
CA VAL A 60 7.74 -6.58 -0.86
C VAL A 60 6.65 -5.82 -0.10
N LEU A 61 6.28 -4.66 -0.63
CA LEU A 61 5.11 -3.88 -0.20
C LEU A 61 4.12 -3.74 -1.37
N VAL A 62 2.90 -4.20 -1.16
CA VAL A 62 1.77 -3.95 -2.07
C VAL A 62 0.85 -2.90 -1.43
N VAL A 63 0.60 -1.81 -2.14
CA VAL A 63 -0.22 -0.69 -1.63
C VAL A 63 -1.53 -0.59 -2.38
N THR A 64 -2.64 -0.39 -1.67
CA THR A 64 -3.98 -0.16 -2.22
C THR A 64 -4.62 1.09 -1.61
N PHE A 65 -5.77 1.51 -2.14
CA PHE A 65 -6.49 2.68 -1.64
C PHE A 65 -7.44 2.37 -0.48
N THR A 66 -8.05 1.19 -0.45
CA THR A 66 -9.05 0.82 0.56
C THR A 66 -8.60 -0.36 1.40
N ASP A 67 -9.10 -0.44 2.63
CA ASP A 67 -8.81 -1.56 3.54
C ASP A 67 -9.35 -2.88 3.00
N LYS A 68 -10.52 -2.85 2.34
CA LYS A 68 -11.09 -4.00 1.64
C LYS A 68 -10.14 -4.52 0.57
N ALA A 69 -9.62 -3.65 -0.31
CA ALA A 69 -8.69 -4.06 -1.35
C ALA A 69 -7.37 -4.59 -0.78
N ALA A 70 -6.87 -3.98 0.31
CA ALA A 70 -5.69 -4.47 1.01
C ALA A 70 -5.93 -5.88 1.58
N GLY A 71 -7.11 -6.11 2.18
CA GLY A 71 -7.53 -7.40 2.70
C GLY A 71 -7.61 -8.48 1.61
N GLU A 72 -8.31 -8.18 0.52
CA GLU A 72 -8.41 -9.09 -0.64
C GLU A 72 -7.04 -9.41 -1.24
N MET A 73 -6.14 -8.43 -1.30
CA MET A 73 -4.77 -8.64 -1.78
C MET A 73 -3.97 -9.55 -0.84
N ARG A 74 -4.10 -9.39 0.49
CA ARG A 74 -3.47 -10.29 1.47
C ARG A 74 -3.97 -11.72 1.31
N SER A 75 -5.28 -11.92 1.19
CA SER A 75 -5.86 -13.25 1.01
C SER A 75 -5.35 -13.91 -0.28
N ARG A 76 -5.37 -13.17 -1.40
CA ARG A 76 -4.88 -13.67 -2.69
C ARG A 76 -3.39 -14.05 -2.65
N LEU A 77 -2.56 -13.23 -2.01
CA LEU A 77 -1.13 -13.56 -1.84
C LEU A 77 -0.94 -14.79 -0.93
N ALA A 78 -1.73 -14.93 0.12
CA ALA A 78 -1.68 -16.10 1.00
C ALA A 78 -2.09 -17.40 0.28
N GLU A 79 -3.11 -17.35 -0.58
CA GLU A 79 -3.53 -18.46 -1.45
C GLU A 79 -2.43 -18.87 -2.43
N LEU A 80 -1.67 -17.90 -2.95
CA LEU A 80 -0.46 -18.15 -3.77
C LEU A 80 0.76 -18.59 -2.94
N GLY A 81 0.57 -18.90 -1.65
CA GLY A 81 1.63 -19.31 -0.73
C GLY A 81 2.59 -18.19 -0.33
N CYS A 82 2.35 -16.94 -0.71
CA CYS A 82 3.20 -15.77 -0.49
C CYS A 82 2.99 -15.15 0.91
N ARG A 83 2.94 -16.00 1.93
CA ARG A 83 2.84 -15.56 3.34
C ARG A 83 4.04 -14.67 3.69
N GLY A 84 3.77 -13.61 4.47
CA GLY A 84 4.78 -12.63 4.86
C GLY A 84 4.96 -11.46 3.89
N VAL A 85 4.38 -11.51 2.69
CA VAL A 85 4.24 -10.31 1.86
C VAL A 85 3.24 -9.38 2.50
N MET A 86 3.58 -8.11 2.51
CA MET A 86 2.78 -7.06 3.08
C MET A 86 1.86 -6.45 2.02
N ALA A 87 0.56 -6.41 2.32
CA ALA A 87 -0.41 -5.61 1.58
C ALA A 87 -1.21 -4.71 2.53
N ALA A 88 -1.19 -3.40 2.26
CA ALA A 88 -1.73 -2.36 3.13
C ALA A 88 -2.28 -1.18 2.32
N THR A 89 -3.04 -0.30 2.96
CA THR A 89 -3.35 1.00 2.37
C THR A 89 -2.14 1.93 2.44
N PHE A 90 -2.15 3.02 1.65
CA PHE A 90 -1.12 4.07 1.75
C PHE A 90 -0.98 4.57 3.18
N HIS A 91 -2.09 4.92 3.84
CA HIS A 91 -2.09 5.41 5.21
C HIS A 91 -1.55 4.37 6.20
N ALA A 92 -1.98 3.10 6.10
CA ALA A 92 -1.49 2.06 7.01
C ALA A 92 0.00 1.78 6.82
N ALA A 93 0.50 1.79 5.57
CA ALA A 93 1.92 1.62 5.28
C ALA A 93 2.75 2.80 5.84
N ALA A 94 2.30 4.03 5.60
CA ALA A 94 2.94 5.25 6.11
C ALA A 94 2.95 5.29 7.65
N LEU A 95 1.82 4.99 8.29
CA LEU A 95 1.72 4.93 9.75
C LEU A 95 2.66 3.89 10.35
N ARG A 96 2.81 2.73 9.71
CA ARG A 96 3.76 1.73 10.20
C ARG A 96 5.20 2.20 10.07
N GLN A 97 5.56 2.87 8.96
CA GLN A 97 6.89 3.48 8.84
C GLN A 97 7.11 4.54 9.92
N LEU A 98 6.13 5.43 10.12
CA LEU A 98 6.18 6.46 11.16
C LEU A 98 6.43 5.83 12.54
N ARG A 99 5.61 4.86 12.96
CA ARG A 99 5.78 4.17 14.23
C ARG A 99 7.11 3.44 14.38
N HIS A 100 7.68 2.94 13.28
CA HIS A 100 8.94 2.23 13.30
C HIS A 100 10.16 3.15 13.42
N PHE A 101 10.15 4.27 12.71
CA PHE A 101 11.31 5.16 12.63
C PHE A 101 11.25 6.31 13.64
N TRP A 102 10.06 6.75 14.06
CA TRP A 102 9.89 7.91 14.94
C TRP A 102 10.67 7.81 16.26
N PRO A 103 10.61 6.71 17.03
CA PRO A 103 11.37 6.64 18.29
C PRO A 103 12.88 6.70 18.09
N ARG A 104 13.39 6.23 16.95
CA ARG A 104 14.82 6.26 16.63
C ARG A 104 15.32 7.65 16.26
N ILE A 105 14.45 8.46 15.66
CA ILE A 105 14.78 9.81 15.18
C ILE A 105 14.51 10.85 16.28
N HIS A 106 13.42 10.69 17.03
CA HIS A 106 12.92 11.69 17.98
C HIS A 106 13.04 11.30 19.45
N GLY A 107 13.38 10.04 19.77
CA GLY A 107 13.51 9.57 21.16
C GLY A 107 12.21 9.48 21.94
N THR A 108 11.06 9.65 21.28
CA THR A 108 9.72 9.66 21.87
C THR A 108 8.77 8.77 21.07
N ASP A 109 7.56 8.56 21.56
CA ASP A 109 6.49 7.93 20.78
C ASP A 109 5.93 8.90 19.70
N PRO A 110 5.46 8.38 18.56
CA PRO A 110 4.82 9.21 17.55
C PRO A 110 3.50 9.81 18.07
N PRO A 111 3.10 10.98 17.55
CA PRO A 111 1.84 11.60 17.91
C PRO A 111 0.65 10.69 17.56
N ALA A 112 -0.41 10.79 18.36
CA ALA A 112 -1.66 10.10 18.09
C ALA A 112 -2.32 10.62 16.81
N ILE A 113 -2.95 9.71 16.07
CA ILE A 113 -3.87 10.11 14.99
C ILE A 113 -5.16 10.59 15.64
N LEU A 114 -5.64 11.73 15.19
CA LEU A 114 -6.90 12.29 15.64
C LEU A 114 -8.02 11.80 14.74
N ASP A 115 -9.08 11.26 15.34
CA ASP A 115 -10.28 10.83 14.62
C ASP A 115 -11.11 12.04 14.13
N SER A 116 -10.89 13.21 14.75
CA SER A 116 -11.53 14.45 14.37
C SER A 116 -10.62 15.64 14.64
N LYS A 117 -10.73 16.65 13.79
CA LYS A 117 -10.05 17.95 13.98
C LYS A 117 -10.79 18.84 14.99
N VAL A 118 -12.04 18.53 15.32
CA VAL A 118 -12.91 19.36 16.18
C VAL A 118 -12.29 19.69 17.53
N PRO A 119 -11.68 18.74 18.28
CA PRO A 119 -11.09 19.07 19.59
C PRO A 119 -9.97 20.10 19.53
N ILE A 120 -9.27 20.21 18.40
CA ILE A 120 -8.23 21.24 18.17
C ILE A 120 -8.87 22.53 17.66
N LEU A 121 -9.78 22.43 16.69
CA LEU A 121 -10.28 23.60 15.99
C LEU A 121 -11.36 24.36 16.77
N ALA A 122 -12.17 23.70 17.60
CA ALA A 122 -13.27 24.35 18.30
C ALA A 122 -12.81 25.41 19.32
N PRO A 123 -11.79 25.15 20.19
CA PRO A 123 -11.27 26.18 21.08
C PRO A 123 -10.61 27.34 20.32
N LEU A 124 -9.89 27.05 19.23
CA LEU A 124 -9.26 28.07 18.39
C LEU A 124 -10.32 28.96 17.73
N ALA A 125 -11.39 28.37 17.21
CA ALA A 125 -12.49 29.11 16.60
C ALA A 125 -13.25 29.97 17.62
N ALA A 126 -13.46 29.47 18.85
CA ALA A 126 -14.11 30.22 19.93
C ALA A 126 -13.25 31.39 20.45
N GLY A 127 -11.92 31.30 20.30
CA GLY A 127 -10.99 32.37 20.63
C GLY A 127 -10.89 33.47 19.56
N LEU A 128 -11.50 33.28 18.39
CA LEU A 128 -11.51 34.31 17.34
C LEU A 128 -12.54 35.40 17.67
N PRO A 129 -12.26 36.68 17.36
CA PRO A 129 -13.21 37.76 17.51
C PRO A 129 -14.54 37.46 16.80
N GLY A 130 -15.68 37.88 17.38
CA GLY A 130 -17.00 37.69 16.76
C GLY A 130 -17.04 38.24 15.34
N GLY A 131 -17.47 37.42 14.37
CA GLY A 131 -17.52 37.80 12.95
C GLY A 131 -16.19 37.63 12.19
N TYR A 132 -15.19 36.95 12.76
CA TYR A 132 -13.93 36.66 12.08
C TYR A 132 -14.16 35.94 10.75
N ARG A 133 -13.79 36.60 9.65
CA ARG A 133 -13.81 36.05 8.30
C ARG A 133 -12.37 35.93 7.85
N TYR A 134 -11.95 34.72 7.53
CA TYR A 134 -10.62 34.49 6.97
C TYR A 134 -10.47 35.31 5.68
N LEU A 135 -9.47 36.18 5.65
CA LEU A 135 -9.11 36.97 4.47
C LEU A 135 -7.67 36.63 4.11
N ALA A 136 -7.48 35.84 3.06
CA ALA A 136 -6.16 35.32 2.62
C ALA A 136 -5.09 36.41 2.43
N VAL A 137 -5.48 37.67 2.23
CA VAL A 137 -4.58 38.81 2.06
C VAL A 137 -4.00 39.32 3.39
N ARG A 138 -4.64 39.00 4.53
CA ARG A 138 -4.26 39.44 5.88
C ARG A 138 -3.75 38.32 6.79
N ASP A 139 -4.15 37.09 6.51
CA ASP A 139 -4.01 35.94 7.42
C ASP A 139 -3.01 34.87 6.89
N LEU A 140 -2.21 35.20 5.87
CA LEU A 140 -1.04 34.45 5.39
C LEU A 140 0.22 35.30 5.61
#